data_AF-A0A7C3PLL9-F1
#
_entry.id   AF-A0A7C3PLL9-F1
#
_cell.length_a   1.000
_cell.length_b   1.000
_cell.length_c   1.000
_cell.angle_alpha   90.00
_cell.angle_beta   90.00
_cell.angle_gamma   90.00
#
_symmetry.space_group_name_H-M   'P 1'
#
loop_
_entity.id
_entity.type
_entity.pdbx_description
1 polymer ?
#
loop_
_entity_poly.entity_id
_entity_poly.type
_entity_poly.pdbx_seq_one_letter_code
_entity_poly.pdbx_strand_id
1 'polypeptide(L)'
;MLVRGYPRRNKGLPFQLVVTTNYDDMLEQAFLTIQQPFDVIFYVADGDDQGKFMHQPYQEEAQIIGVNDSARLPLRAPWGDAPQPRPIILKLFGTWENNFVATEEHMAYLVSTLKQNLPASLISILTKGNVLFMGYSPSDSDLQILMNCFWPENKIKNKSWLLHQSKPGDLEQEIWKTRNVELLDIPSVDDFVSQLQKVIEAQPVL
;
A
#
# COMPACT_ATOMS: atom_id res chain seq x y z
N MET A 1 -23.43 9.14 -15.84
CA MET A 1 -23.87 9.89 -14.64
C MET A 1 -22.63 10.03 -13.76
N LEU A 2 -22.06 11.24 -13.67
CA LEU A 2 -20.78 11.49 -12.98
C LEU A 2 -21.02 11.53 -11.47
N VAL A 3 -20.36 10.66 -10.71
CA VAL A 3 -20.48 10.65 -9.24
C VAL A 3 -19.87 11.94 -8.69
N ARG A 4 -20.70 12.70 -7.94
CA ARG A 4 -20.30 13.90 -7.20
C ARG A 4 -19.52 13.46 -5.96
N GLY A 5 -18.29 13.93 -5.80
CA GLY A 5 -17.56 13.79 -4.54
C GLY A 5 -16.13 13.23 -4.63
N TYR A 6 -15.44 13.37 -5.76
CA TYR A 6 -14.00 13.19 -5.78
C TYR A 6 -13.35 14.47 -6.31
N PRO A 7 -12.18 14.87 -5.78
CA PRO A 7 -11.49 16.08 -6.21
C PRO A 7 -11.36 16.08 -7.73
N ARG A 8 -12.02 17.03 -8.39
CA ARG A 8 -11.88 17.23 -9.83
C ARG A 8 -10.42 17.51 -10.14
N ARG A 9 -9.76 16.59 -10.85
CA ARG A 9 -8.42 16.73 -11.43
C ARG A 9 -7.43 17.52 -10.56
N ASN A 10 -6.96 16.90 -9.49
CA ASN A 10 -5.56 17.10 -9.12
C ASN A 10 -4.70 16.29 -10.12
N LYS A 11 -3.46 16.70 -10.42
CA LYS A 11 -2.58 16.03 -11.42
C LYS A 11 -2.04 14.66 -10.92
N GLY A 12 -2.90 13.84 -10.33
CA GLY A 12 -2.63 12.54 -9.72
C GLY A 12 -3.26 12.44 -8.33
N LEU A 13 -3.56 11.22 -7.89
CA LEU A 13 -3.86 10.97 -6.47
C LEU A 13 -2.68 11.45 -5.61
N PRO A 14 -2.92 11.93 -4.38
CA PRO A 14 -1.83 12.37 -3.50
C PRO A 14 -0.88 11.22 -3.14
N PHE A 15 -1.35 9.98 -3.20
CA PHE A 15 -0.58 8.75 -2.99
C PHE A 15 -0.26 8.05 -4.31
N GLN A 16 0.96 7.50 -4.41
CA GLN A 16 1.41 6.70 -5.57
C GLN A 16 1.35 5.20 -5.33
N LEU A 17 1.28 4.78 -4.07
CA LEU A 17 1.36 3.38 -3.68
C LEU A 17 0.30 3.10 -2.62
N VAL A 18 -0.55 2.11 -2.90
CA VAL A 18 -1.49 1.51 -1.94
C VAL A 18 -0.98 0.10 -1.71
N VAL A 19 -0.73 -0.27 -0.45
CA VAL A 19 -0.27 -1.63 -0.10
C VAL A 19 -1.39 -2.35 0.61
N THR A 20 -1.65 -3.59 0.22
CA THR A 20 -2.67 -4.44 0.84
C THR A 20 -2.16 -5.86 1.05
N THR A 21 -2.65 -6.49 2.12
CA THR A 21 -2.53 -7.92 2.39
C THR A 21 -3.82 -8.67 2.05
N ASN A 22 -4.86 -7.97 1.61
CA ASN A 22 -6.11 -8.60 1.20
C ASN A 22 -5.94 -9.33 -0.13
N TYR A 23 -6.67 -10.44 -0.26
CA TYR A 23 -6.68 -11.26 -1.47
C TYR A 23 -7.69 -10.77 -2.52
N ASP A 24 -8.78 -10.15 -2.07
CA ASP A 24 -9.88 -9.65 -2.90
C ASP A 24 -9.44 -8.53 -3.86
N ASP A 25 -10.32 -8.19 -4.81
CA ASP A 25 -10.11 -7.16 -5.82
C ASP A 25 -10.90 -5.87 -5.52
N MET A 26 -11.34 -5.62 -4.28
CA MET A 26 -12.22 -4.49 -3.96
C MET A 26 -11.57 -3.13 -4.26
N LEU A 27 -10.25 -3.02 -4.08
CA LEU A 27 -9.52 -1.80 -4.44
C LEU A 27 -9.53 -1.63 -5.97
N GLU A 28 -9.18 -2.67 -6.71
CA GLU A 28 -9.18 -2.69 -8.18
C GLU A 28 -10.56 -2.32 -8.73
N GLN A 29 -11.63 -2.93 -8.20
CA GLN A 29 -13.02 -2.61 -8.56
C GLN A 29 -13.39 -1.15 -8.25
N ALA A 30 -12.93 -0.61 -7.12
CA ALA A 30 -13.16 0.79 -6.78
C ALA A 30 -12.51 1.75 -7.79
N PHE A 31 -11.27 1.45 -8.21
CA PHE A 31 -10.56 2.20 -9.26
C PHE A 31 -11.25 2.08 -10.62
N LEU A 32 -11.67 0.87 -11.01
CA LEU A 32 -12.39 0.62 -12.26
C LEU A 32 -13.74 1.33 -12.32
N THR A 33 -14.50 1.32 -11.21
CA THR A 33 -15.82 1.97 -11.09
C THR A 33 -15.76 3.46 -11.42
N ILE A 34 -14.67 4.12 -11.01
CA ILE A 34 -14.45 5.55 -11.27
C ILE A 34 -13.60 5.84 -12.51
N GLN A 35 -13.24 4.81 -13.28
CA GLN A 35 -12.42 4.90 -14.49
C GLN A 35 -11.05 5.56 -14.25
N GLN A 36 -10.44 5.29 -13.08
CA GLN A 36 -9.10 5.77 -12.76
C GLN A 36 -8.07 4.73 -13.21
N PRO A 37 -7.08 5.07 -14.06
CA PRO A 37 -5.97 4.16 -14.39
C PRO A 37 -5.10 3.85 -13.17
N PHE A 38 -4.68 2.60 -13.04
CA PHE A 38 -3.82 2.08 -11.98
C PHE A 38 -3.06 0.84 -12.45
N ASP A 39 -1.91 0.59 -11.84
CA ASP A 39 -1.18 -0.67 -12.01
C ASP A 39 -1.34 -1.56 -10.78
N VAL A 40 -1.22 -2.87 -10.98
CA VAL A 40 -1.21 -3.85 -9.88
C VAL A 40 0.16 -4.52 -9.84
N ILE A 41 0.72 -4.67 -8.66
CA ILE A 41 1.88 -5.51 -8.40
C ILE A 41 1.48 -6.52 -7.36
N PHE A 42 1.70 -7.81 -7.62
CA PHE A 42 1.32 -8.86 -6.68
C PHE A 42 2.42 -9.91 -6.54
N TYR A 43 2.52 -10.44 -5.33
CA TYR A 43 3.44 -11.53 -4.99
C TYR A 43 2.97 -12.87 -5.59
N VAL A 44 3.91 -13.70 -6.04
CA VAL A 44 3.65 -15.06 -6.52
C VAL A 44 4.06 -16.05 -5.43
N ALA A 45 3.07 -16.70 -4.80
CA ALA A 45 3.33 -17.55 -3.63
C ALA A 45 3.74 -18.99 -3.98
N ASP A 46 3.50 -19.45 -5.20
CA ASP A 46 3.77 -20.84 -5.61
C ASP A 46 3.97 -20.94 -7.14
N GLY A 47 4.57 -22.03 -7.60
CA GLY A 47 4.95 -22.29 -9.00
C GLY A 47 6.40 -21.89 -9.34
N ASP A 48 6.75 -21.93 -10.63
CA ASP A 48 8.12 -21.68 -11.13
C ASP A 48 8.65 -20.28 -10.80
N ASP A 49 7.74 -19.33 -10.59
CA ASP A 49 8.02 -17.94 -10.24
C ASP A 49 7.81 -17.61 -8.76
N GLN A 50 7.70 -18.63 -7.89
CA GLN A 50 7.56 -18.46 -6.44
C GLN A 50 8.62 -17.49 -5.90
N GLY A 51 8.16 -16.56 -5.06
CA GLY A 51 9.01 -15.54 -4.45
C GLY A 51 9.13 -14.25 -5.26
N LYS A 52 8.76 -14.26 -6.54
CA LYS A 52 8.83 -13.09 -7.42
C LYS A 52 7.58 -12.23 -7.30
N PHE A 53 7.64 -11.07 -7.94
CA PHE A 53 6.50 -10.18 -8.13
C PHE A 53 6.14 -10.11 -9.60
N MET A 54 4.84 -10.03 -9.86
CA MET A 54 4.30 -9.72 -11.17
C MET A 54 3.79 -8.28 -11.15
N HIS A 55 4.10 -7.52 -12.20
CA HIS A 55 3.57 -6.20 -12.47
C HIS A 55 2.59 -6.30 -13.63
N GLN A 56 1.34 -5.92 -13.37
CA GLN A 56 0.28 -5.80 -14.35
C GLN A 56 0.01 -4.31 -14.60
N PRO A 57 0.49 -3.75 -15.73
CA PRO A 57 0.15 -2.40 -16.10
C PRO A 57 -1.35 -2.27 -16.41
N TYR A 58 -1.90 -1.06 -16.26
CA TYR A 58 -3.31 -0.79 -16.55
C TYR A 58 -3.72 -1.29 -17.96
N GLN A 59 -4.66 -2.23 -18.01
CA GLN A 59 -5.17 -2.85 -19.25
C GLN A 59 -4.13 -3.62 -20.07
N GLU A 60 -3.03 -4.04 -19.44
CA GLU A 60 -1.98 -4.86 -20.07
C GLU A 60 -1.81 -6.19 -19.32
N GLU A 61 -1.05 -7.10 -19.93
CA GLU A 61 -0.73 -8.40 -19.32
C GLU A 61 0.32 -8.27 -18.21
N ALA A 62 0.22 -9.16 -17.22
CA ALA A 62 1.15 -9.22 -16.11
C ALA A 62 2.52 -9.77 -16.55
N GLN A 63 3.60 -9.15 -16.07
CA GLN A 63 4.97 -9.54 -16.35
C GLN A 63 5.80 -9.58 -15.07
N ILE A 64 6.78 -10.48 -15.01
CA ILE A 64 7.71 -10.53 -13.88
C ILE A 64 8.43 -9.19 -13.75
N ILE A 65 8.50 -8.71 -12.51
CA ILE A 65 9.26 -7.53 -12.12
C ILE A 65 10.25 -7.87 -11.01
N GLY A 66 11.47 -7.35 -11.13
CA GLY A 66 12.53 -7.55 -10.15
C GLY A 66 13.07 -6.25 -9.57
N VAL A 67 14.07 -6.38 -8.71
CA VAL A 67 14.67 -5.29 -7.93
C VAL A 67 15.16 -4.10 -8.80
N ASN A 68 15.62 -4.37 -10.02
CA ASN A 68 16.20 -3.38 -10.93
C ASN A 68 15.19 -2.72 -11.89
N ASP A 69 13.92 -3.12 -11.85
CA ASP A 69 12.90 -2.70 -12.82
C ASP A 69 12.16 -1.42 -12.42
N SER A 70 12.75 -0.60 -11.54
CA SER A 70 12.12 0.65 -11.06
C SER A 70 11.75 1.61 -12.20
N ALA A 71 12.50 1.59 -13.32
CA ALA A 71 12.22 2.42 -14.49
C ALA A 71 10.96 2.00 -15.27
N ARG A 72 10.45 0.79 -15.05
CA ARG A 72 9.23 0.26 -15.69
C ARG A 72 7.96 0.66 -14.94
N LEU A 73 8.10 1.19 -13.72
CA LEU A 73 6.97 1.56 -12.88
C LEU A 73 6.45 2.96 -13.22
N PRO A 74 5.12 3.17 -13.15
CA PRO A 74 4.50 4.45 -13.48
C PRO A 74 4.63 5.49 -12.35
N LEU A 75 5.82 5.65 -11.80
CA LEU A 75 6.08 6.51 -10.66
C LEU A 75 6.44 7.94 -11.09
N ARG A 76 5.87 8.95 -10.44
CA ARG A 76 6.32 10.35 -10.49
C ARG A 76 7.48 10.61 -9.54
N ALA A 77 8.15 11.75 -9.75
CA ALA A 77 9.23 12.21 -8.89
C ALA A 77 8.78 12.33 -7.41
N PRO A 78 9.68 12.08 -6.45
CA PRO A 78 11.11 11.74 -6.63
C PRO A 78 11.37 10.23 -6.82
N TRP A 79 10.34 9.40 -7.01
CA TRP A 79 10.46 7.93 -7.00
C TRP A 79 10.60 7.31 -8.39
N GLY A 80 10.31 8.08 -9.44
CA GLY A 80 10.48 7.74 -10.84
C GLY A 80 10.19 8.96 -11.70
N ASP A 81 10.32 8.81 -13.02
CA ASP A 81 10.12 9.89 -13.99
C ASP A 81 9.13 9.47 -15.10
N ALA A 82 8.10 8.72 -14.72
CA ALA A 82 7.12 8.22 -15.66
C ALA A 82 6.38 9.38 -16.37
N PRO A 83 6.23 9.36 -17.71
CA PRO A 83 5.53 10.41 -18.44
C PRO A 83 4.04 10.52 -18.07
N GLN A 84 3.44 9.37 -17.73
CA GLN A 84 2.05 9.25 -17.31
C GLN A 84 2.01 8.51 -15.97
N PRO A 85 2.31 9.18 -14.86
CA PRO A 85 2.34 8.54 -13.56
C PRO A 85 0.94 8.12 -13.14
N ARG A 86 0.83 6.95 -12.54
CA ARG A 86 -0.44 6.40 -12.04
C ARG A 86 -0.21 5.60 -10.76
N PRO A 87 -1.21 5.51 -9.88
CA PRO A 87 -1.11 4.78 -8.63
C PRO A 87 -0.89 3.29 -8.87
N ILE A 88 -0.18 2.67 -7.93
CA ILE A 88 0.10 1.24 -7.90
C ILE A 88 -0.61 0.63 -6.69
N ILE A 89 -1.31 -0.48 -6.89
CA ILE A 89 -1.79 -1.36 -5.82
C ILE A 89 -0.78 -2.50 -5.66
N LEU A 90 -0.12 -2.58 -4.51
CA LEU A 90 0.82 -3.64 -4.16
C LEU A 90 0.14 -4.67 -3.24
N LYS A 91 -0.10 -5.88 -3.75
CA LYS A 91 -0.71 -6.99 -3.04
C LYS A 91 0.37 -7.94 -2.51
N LEU A 92 0.69 -7.81 -1.23
CA LEU A 92 1.80 -8.54 -0.61
C LEU A 92 1.50 -10.03 -0.45
N PHE A 93 0.24 -10.40 -0.26
CA PHE A 93 -0.15 -11.81 -0.11
C PHE A 93 -0.61 -12.45 -1.42
N GLY A 94 -0.39 -11.77 -2.54
CA GLY A 94 -0.75 -12.24 -3.87
C GLY A 94 -2.20 -11.94 -4.24
N THR A 95 -2.70 -12.70 -5.20
CA THR A 95 -4.08 -12.65 -5.69
C THR A 95 -4.64 -14.06 -5.75
N TRP A 96 -5.97 -14.18 -5.72
CA TRP A 96 -6.69 -15.45 -5.85
C TRP A 96 -6.22 -16.30 -7.05
N GLU A 97 -5.86 -15.67 -8.17
CA GLU A 97 -5.48 -16.36 -9.41
C GLU A 97 -4.03 -16.86 -9.45
N ASN A 98 -3.12 -16.26 -8.67
CA ASN A 98 -1.66 -16.49 -8.81
C ASN A 98 -1.01 -17.09 -7.56
N ASN A 99 -1.75 -17.94 -6.86
CA ASN A 99 -1.39 -18.55 -5.58
C ASN A 99 -1.09 -17.51 -4.49
N PHE A 100 -1.80 -17.63 -3.38
CA PHE A 100 -1.75 -16.62 -2.32
C PHE A 100 -1.02 -17.13 -1.08
N VAL A 101 -0.53 -16.19 -0.26
CA VAL A 101 0.08 -16.50 1.03
C VAL A 101 -1.01 -16.96 1.97
N ALA A 102 -1.09 -18.26 2.23
CA ALA A 102 -2.13 -18.88 3.05
C ALA A 102 -1.56 -19.66 4.26
N THR A 103 -0.27 -19.99 4.21
CA THR A 103 0.40 -20.85 5.19
C THR A 103 1.52 -20.09 5.91
N GLU A 104 1.90 -20.55 7.10
CA GLU A 104 3.05 -20.01 7.83
C GLU A 104 4.36 -20.12 7.04
N GLU A 105 4.52 -21.21 6.26
CA GLU A 105 5.66 -21.40 5.38
C GLU A 105 5.70 -20.34 4.26
N HIS A 106 4.55 -20.06 3.62
CA HIS A 106 4.46 -18.99 2.62
C HIS A 106 4.78 -17.62 3.22
N MET A 107 4.29 -17.36 4.44
CA MET A 107 4.54 -16.10 5.15
C MET A 107 6.02 -15.95 5.50
N ALA A 108 6.65 -16.98 6.06
CA ALA A 108 8.07 -16.98 6.38
C ALA A 108 8.93 -16.76 5.13
N TYR A 109 8.56 -17.41 4.03
CA TYR A 109 9.26 -17.25 2.75
C TYR A 109 9.09 -15.84 2.17
N LEU A 110 7.87 -15.30 2.15
CA LEU A 110 7.59 -13.91 1.75
C LEU A 110 8.46 -12.95 2.55
N VAL A 111 8.43 -13.02 3.88
CA VAL A 111 9.18 -12.11 4.77
C VAL A 111 10.68 -12.16 4.49
N SER A 112 11.22 -13.34 4.19
CA SER A 112 12.65 -13.53 3.91
C SER A 112 13.09 -12.95 2.55
N THR A 113 12.17 -12.87 1.58
CA THR A 113 12.47 -12.50 0.19
C THR A 113 11.95 -11.12 -0.22
N LEU A 114 10.96 -10.57 0.49
CA LEU A 114 10.21 -9.37 0.13
C LEU A 114 11.10 -8.19 -0.27
N LYS A 115 12.09 -7.84 0.57
CA LYS A 115 13.02 -6.74 0.29
C LYS A 115 13.97 -6.98 -0.88
N GLN A 116 14.29 -8.24 -1.16
CA GLN A 116 15.28 -8.64 -2.18
C GLN A 116 14.65 -8.70 -3.56
N ASN A 117 13.34 -8.97 -3.62
CA ASN A 117 12.62 -9.19 -4.87
C ASN A 117 11.76 -8.01 -5.31
N LEU A 118 11.43 -7.07 -4.40
CA LEU A 118 10.66 -5.89 -4.74
C LEU A 118 11.53 -4.80 -5.42
N PRO A 119 11.01 -4.08 -6.44
CA PRO A 119 11.69 -2.92 -7.01
C PRO A 119 12.17 -1.90 -5.97
N ALA A 120 13.41 -1.42 -6.13
CA ALA A 120 14.04 -0.49 -5.17
C ALA A 120 13.25 0.81 -4.97
N SER A 121 12.56 1.31 -5.99
CA SER A 121 11.69 2.50 -5.90
C SER A 121 10.49 2.29 -4.98
N LEU A 122 9.85 1.11 -4.99
CA LEU A 122 8.74 0.79 -4.07
C LEU A 122 9.21 0.70 -2.63
N ILE A 123 10.36 0.04 -2.40
CA ILE A 123 11.02 0.03 -1.08
C ILE A 123 11.34 1.46 -0.63
N SER A 124 11.81 2.31 -1.54
CA SER A 124 12.10 3.71 -1.24
C SER A 124 10.84 4.50 -0.89
N ILE A 125 9.71 4.29 -1.57
CA ILE A 125 8.42 4.90 -1.22
C ILE A 125 8.00 4.49 0.19
N LEU A 126 8.05 3.19 0.51
CA LEU A 126 7.64 2.68 1.82
C LEU A 126 8.54 3.21 2.94
N THR A 127 9.86 3.19 2.74
CA THR A 127 10.81 3.53 3.80
C THR A 127 11.03 5.02 4.00
N LYS A 128 10.77 5.85 2.97
CA LYS A 128 11.00 7.30 3.00
C LYS A 128 9.73 8.14 2.81
N GLY A 129 8.56 7.52 2.61
CA GLY A 129 7.27 8.20 2.57
C GLY A 129 6.66 8.36 3.96
N ASN A 130 5.55 9.08 4.05
CA ASN A 130 4.63 8.97 5.19
C ASN A 130 3.70 7.79 4.93
N VAL A 131 3.37 7.01 5.96
CA VAL A 131 2.47 5.86 5.83
C VAL A 131 1.19 6.12 6.60
N LEU A 132 0.05 5.77 6.00
CA LEU A 132 -1.26 5.75 6.64
C LEU A 132 -1.74 4.30 6.66
N PHE A 133 -1.77 3.70 7.84
CA PHE A 133 -2.30 2.34 8.06
C PHE A 133 -3.81 2.41 8.29
N MET A 134 -4.56 1.57 7.60
CA MET A 134 -6.03 1.52 7.65
C MET A 134 -6.50 0.07 7.62
N GLY A 135 -7.59 -0.23 8.33
CA GLY A 135 -8.18 -1.57 8.36
C GLY A 135 -7.47 -2.56 9.30
N TYR A 136 -6.53 -2.09 10.13
CA TYR A 136 -5.80 -2.92 11.08
C TYR A 136 -6.12 -2.56 12.53
N SER A 137 -6.10 -3.56 13.40
CA SER A 137 -5.97 -3.33 14.84
C SER A 137 -4.52 -2.96 15.17
N PRO A 138 -4.25 -2.08 16.16
CA PRO A 138 -2.91 -1.86 16.68
C PRO A 138 -2.21 -3.14 17.18
N SER A 139 -2.97 -4.19 17.48
CA SER A 139 -2.49 -5.50 17.94
C SER A 139 -2.35 -6.56 16.84
N ASP A 140 -2.58 -6.19 15.57
CA ASP A 140 -2.57 -7.12 14.44
C ASP A 140 -1.18 -7.77 14.24
N SER A 141 -1.14 -9.10 14.14
CA SER A 141 0.11 -9.86 14.03
C SER A 141 0.77 -9.72 12.65
N ASP A 142 -0.04 -9.73 11.59
CA ASP A 142 0.46 -9.69 10.23
C ASP A 142 1.07 -8.31 9.94
N LEU A 143 0.41 -7.26 10.43
CA LEU A 143 0.95 -5.91 10.39
C LEU A 143 2.29 -5.81 11.15
N GLN A 144 2.41 -6.43 12.33
CA GLN A 144 3.67 -6.43 13.07
C GLN A 144 4.80 -7.14 12.32
N ILE A 145 4.49 -8.25 11.63
CA ILE A 145 5.47 -8.96 10.79
C ILE A 145 5.93 -8.05 9.64
N LEU A 146 5.01 -7.42 8.93
CA LEU A 146 5.34 -6.49 7.84
C LEU A 146 6.12 -5.27 8.33
N MET A 147 5.76 -4.73 9.49
CA MET A 147 6.47 -3.64 10.13
C MET A 147 7.93 -4.00 10.39
N ASN A 148 8.19 -5.19 10.96
CA ASN A 148 9.54 -5.66 11.21
C ASN A 148 10.30 -5.95 9.89
N CYS A 149 9.60 -6.42 8.86
CA CYS A 149 10.20 -6.66 7.55
C CYS A 149 10.69 -5.35 6.92
N PHE A 150 9.85 -4.32 6.83
CA PHE A 150 10.21 -3.06 6.18
C PHE A 150 11.08 -2.15 7.06
N TRP A 151 10.82 -2.09 8.37
CA TRP A 151 11.48 -1.20 9.33
C TRP A 151 12.09 -1.97 10.53
N PRO A 152 13.14 -2.78 10.33
CA PRO A 152 13.73 -3.63 11.37
C PRO A 152 14.36 -2.86 12.54
N GLU A 153 14.77 -1.59 12.31
CA GLU A 153 15.25 -0.70 13.37
C GLU A 153 14.10 -0.13 14.24
N ASN A 154 12.88 -0.63 14.07
CA ASN A 154 11.66 -0.20 14.76
C ASN A 154 11.40 1.31 14.68
N LYS A 155 11.74 1.95 13.55
CA LYS A 155 11.44 3.38 13.36
C LYS A 155 11.13 3.71 11.91
N ILE A 156 9.91 4.17 11.66
CA ILE A 156 9.59 4.85 10.40
C ILE A 156 10.20 6.24 10.47
N LYS A 157 11.04 6.58 9.48
CA LYS A 157 11.79 7.85 9.48
C LYS A 157 10.85 9.06 9.53
N ASN A 158 9.78 9.01 8.74
CA ASN A 158 8.77 10.05 8.74
C ASN A 158 7.62 9.73 9.67
N LYS A 159 6.97 10.78 10.15
CA LYS A 159 5.74 10.66 10.93
C LYS A 159 4.68 9.90 10.12
N SER A 160 4.13 8.85 10.70
CA SER A 160 3.10 8.02 10.09
C SER A 160 1.90 7.89 11.02
N TRP A 161 0.80 7.35 10.52
CA TRP A 161 -0.47 7.30 11.25
C TRP A 161 -1.13 5.93 11.09
N LEU A 162 -1.80 5.45 12.13
CA LEU A 162 -2.64 4.26 12.08
C LEU A 162 -4.05 4.64 12.52
N LEU A 163 -5.02 4.44 11.64
CA LEU A 163 -6.43 4.62 11.94
C LEU A 163 -6.97 3.35 12.59
N HIS A 164 -7.58 3.47 13.77
CA HIS A 164 -8.20 2.35 14.46
C HIS A 164 -9.51 2.74 15.12
N GLN A 165 -10.38 1.75 15.34
CA GLN A 165 -11.63 1.90 16.11
C GLN A 165 -11.59 1.13 17.43
N SER A 166 -10.46 0.48 17.72
CA SER A 166 -10.25 -0.29 18.95
C SER A 166 -9.66 0.59 20.06
N LYS A 167 -9.68 0.08 21.30
CA LYS A 167 -9.01 0.73 22.43
C LYS A 167 -7.65 0.05 22.68
N PRO A 168 -6.53 0.59 22.15
CA PRO A 168 -5.22 0.00 22.38
C PRO A 168 -4.83 0.09 23.86
N GLY A 169 -4.20 -0.96 24.38
CA GLY A 169 -3.60 -0.93 25.71
C GLY A 169 -2.35 -0.05 25.76
N ASP A 170 -1.82 0.15 26.97
CA ASP A 170 -0.67 1.02 27.19
C ASP A 170 0.59 0.50 26.48
N LEU A 171 0.75 -0.83 26.40
CA LEU A 171 1.88 -1.46 25.71
C LEU A 171 1.81 -1.20 24.20
N GLU A 172 0.65 -1.39 23.58
CA GLU A 172 0.48 -1.14 22.13
C GLU A 172 0.76 0.33 21.80
N GLN A 173 0.26 1.26 22.62
CA GLN A 173 0.50 2.69 22.43
C GLN A 173 2.00 3.03 22.44
N GLU A 174 2.76 2.51 23.42
CA GLU A 174 4.20 2.74 23.49
C GLU A 174 4.97 2.05 22.34
N ILE A 175 4.54 0.86 21.91
CA ILE A 175 5.11 0.18 20.74
C ILE A 175 4.94 1.04 19.46
N TRP A 176 3.76 1.59 19.20
CA TRP A 176 3.54 2.39 17.99
C TRP A 176 4.23 3.75 18.05
N LYS A 177 4.25 4.38 19.24
CA LYS A 177 4.96 5.63 19.48
C LYS A 177 6.47 5.51 19.27
N THR A 178 7.09 4.43 19.76
CA THR A 178 8.53 4.16 19.51
C THR A 178 8.83 3.99 18.02
N ARG A 179 7.87 3.49 17.24
CA ARG A 179 7.94 3.37 15.78
C ARG A 179 7.64 4.64 15.00
N ASN A 180 7.40 5.78 15.67
CA ASN A 180 7.03 7.06 15.06
C ASN A 180 5.69 7.01 14.29
N VAL A 181 4.75 6.19 14.79
CA VAL A 181 3.39 6.05 14.28
C VAL A 181 2.41 6.58 15.33
N GLU A 182 1.63 7.57 14.93
CA GLU A 182 0.56 8.12 15.76
C GLU A 182 -0.71 7.28 15.60
N LEU A 183 -1.25 6.82 16.72
CA LEU A 183 -2.53 6.10 16.75
C LEU A 183 -3.67 7.13 16.73
N LEU A 184 -4.52 7.05 15.71
CA LEU A 184 -5.66 7.91 15.53
C LEU A 184 -6.95 7.11 15.74
N ASP A 185 -7.63 7.40 16.84
CA ASP A 185 -8.96 6.86 17.13
C ASP A 185 -10.00 7.48 16.18
N ILE A 186 -10.65 6.64 15.40
CA ILE A 186 -11.70 7.02 14.44
C ILE A 186 -13.03 6.33 14.80
N PRO A 187 -13.95 7.03 15.49
CA PRO A 187 -15.23 6.44 15.87
C PRO A 187 -16.06 5.95 14.69
N SER A 188 -15.89 6.57 13.51
CA SER A 188 -16.62 6.27 12.28
C SER A 188 -15.72 6.46 11.06
N VAL A 189 -15.61 5.42 10.23
CA VAL A 189 -14.88 5.47 8.95
C VAL A 189 -15.58 6.43 7.98
N ASP A 190 -16.91 6.41 7.94
CA ASP A 190 -17.68 7.26 7.03
C ASP A 190 -17.50 8.75 7.35
N ASP A 191 -17.44 9.09 8.63
CA ASP A 191 -17.20 10.47 9.07
C ASP A 191 -15.77 10.91 8.74
N PHE A 192 -14.80 10.02 8.93
CA PHE A 192 -13.41 10.29 8.56
C PHE A 192 -13.27 10.54 7.06
N VAL A 193 -13.82 9.66 6.22
CA VAL A 193 -13.79 9.79 4.75
C VAL A 193 -14.48 11.09 4.32
N SER A 194 -15.66 11.38 4.88
CA SER A 194 -16.42 12.60 4.57
C SER A 194 -15.66 13.87 4.93
N GLN A 195 -14.96 13.90 6.07
CA GLN A 195 -14.15 15.04 6.49
C GLN A 195 -12.88 15.18 5.64
N LEU A 196 -12.19 14.07 5.36
CA LEU A 196 -11.01 14.06 4.52
C LEU A 196 -11.33 14.58 3.11
N GLN A 197 -12.44 14.12 2.53
CA GLN A 197 -12.90 14.58 1.23
C GLN A 197 -13.13 16.10 1.22
N LYS A 198 -13.83 16.65 2.22
CA LYS A 198 -14.04 18.10 2.34
C LYS A 198 -12.73 18.88 2.42
N VAL A 199 -11.75 18.37 3.18
CA VAL A 199 -10.44 19.01 3.31
C VAL A 199 -9.68 18.98 1.98
N ILE A 200 -9.68 17.84 1.27
CA ILE A 200 -8.99 17.73 -0.03
C ILE A 200 -9.66 18.62 -1.08
N GLU A 201 -11.00 18.66 -1.13
CA GLU A 201 -11.74 19.52 -2.06
C GLU A 201 -11.57 21.02 -1.77
N ALA A 202 -11.32 21.38 -0.50
CA ALA A 202 -11.04 22.75 -0.09
C ALA A 202 -9.58 23.19 -0.34
N GLN A 203 -8.67 22.26 -0.60
CA GLN A 203 -7.29 22.61 -0.95
C GLN A 203 -7.24 23.17 -2.39
N PRO A 204 -6.58 24.33 -2.61
CA PRO A 204 -6.38 24.85 -3.95
C PRO A 204 -5.55 23.85 -4.77
N VAL A 205 -5.99 23.60 -6.01
CA VAL A 205 -5.25 22.79 -6.98
C VAL A 205 -3.92 23.48 -7.24
N LEU A 206 -2.82 22.88 -6.79
CA LEU A 206 -1.45 23.31 -7.10
C LEU A 206 -1.08 22.97 -8.55
#